data_AF-A0A537KVF1-F1
#
_entry.id   AF-A0A537KVF1-F1
#
_cell.length_a   1.000
_cell.length_b   1.000
_cell.length_c   1.000
_cell.angle_alpha   90.00
_cell.angle_beta   90.00
_cell.angle_gamma   90.00
#
_symmetry.space_group_name_H-M   'P 1'
#
loop_
_entity.id
_entity.type
_entity.pdbx_description
1 polymer ?
#
loop_
_entity_poly.entity_id
_entity_poly.type
_entity_poly.pdbx_seq_one_letter_code
_entity_poly.pdbx_strand_id
1 'polypeptide(L)'
;MDAIIEAARPVDGTQDAEAARDAMQRALAALLDQYPNADLLDLTEEERLFAVERYLARDVFNRAWLDLGKSFMKNAASAASALSRMKDIADYIRETVAAQFRRLRTLGETLSPRKVGGLARDALREAFQVFEVDAT
;
A
#
# COMPACT_ATOMS: atom_id res chain seq x y z
N MET A 1 -5.91 -7.05 14.46
CA MET A 1 -5.41 -6.64 13.14
C MET A 1 -6.57 -6.33 12.19
N ASP A 2 -7.54 -7.25 12.09
CA ASP A 2 -8.67 -7.18 11.16
C ASP A 2 -9.42 -5.85 11.15
N ALA A 3 -9.75 -5.25 12.30
CA ALA A 3 -10.50 -3.98 12.30
C ALA A 3 -9.76 -2.79 11.65
N ILE A 4 -8.42 -2.77 11.70
CA ILE A 4 -7.60 -1.71 11.05
C ILE A 4 -7.53 -1.96 9.54
N ILE A 5 -7.44 -3.22 9.15
CA ILE A 5 -7.40 -3.68 7.76
C ILE A 5 -8.75 -3.47 7.09
N GLU A 6 -9.84 -3.88 7.74
CA GLU A 6 -11.21 -3.70 7.27
C GLU A 6 -11.57 -2.22 7.08
N ALA A 7 -11.07 -1.33 7.93
CA ALA A 7 -11.26 0.11 7.75
C ALA A 7 -10.43 0.70 6.60
N ALA A 8 -9.34 0.02 6.22
CA ALA A 8 -8.57 0.38 5.05
C ALA A 8 -9.12 -0.27 3.77
N ARG A 9 -9.92 -1.35 3.86
CA ARG A 9 -10.47 -2.04 2.69
C ARG A 9 -11.44 -1.15 1.90
N PRO A 10 -11.43 -1.23 0.56
CA PRO A 10 -12.44 -0.57 -0.27
C PRO A 10 -13.80 -1.27 -0.18
N VAL A 11 -14.85 -0.53 -0.55
CA VAL A 11 -16.25 -1.02 -0.59
C VAL A 11 -16.72 -1.09 -2.04
N ASP A 12 -16.11 -1.94 -2.86
CA ASP A 12 -16.72 -2.42 -4.10
C ASP A 12 -16.18 -3.81 -4.52
N GLY A 13 -17.07 -4.66 -5.05
CA GLY A 13 -16.69 -5.85 -5.81
C GLY A 13 -15.98 -7.02 -5.11
N THR A 14 -15.78 -8.10 -5.87
CA THR A 14 -15.05 -9.32 -5.47
C THR A 14 -13.55 -9.25 -5.78
N GLN A 15 -13.15 -8.42 -6.75
CA GLN A 15 -11.75 -8.23 -7.13
C GLN A 15 -10.94 -7.56 -6.02
N ASP A 16 -11.52 -6.62 -5.30
CA ASP A 16 -10.88 -5.96 -4.17
C ASP A 16 -10.70 -6.91 -2.97
N ALA A 17 -11.60 -7.87 -2.78
CA ALA A 17 -11.47 -8.84 -1.70
C ALA A 17 -10.24 -9.76 -1.89
N GLU A 18 -10.03 -10.25 -3.11
CA GLU A 18 -8.84 -11.07 -3.44
C GLU A 18 -7.56 -10.22 -3.46
N ALA A 19 -7.62 -8.99 -3.96
CA ALA A 19 -6.48 -8.07 -3.92
C ALA A 19 -6.06 -7.70 -2.49
N ALA A 20 -7.03 -7.47 -1.60
CA ALA A 20 -6.78 -7.24 -0.18
C ALA A 20 -6.21 -8.48 0.51
N ARG A 21 -6.69 -9.68 0.13
CA ARG A 21 -6.16 -10.95 0.65
C ARG A 21 -4.70 -11.18 0.25
N ASP A 22 -4.37 -10.98 -1.03
CA ASP A 22 -2.99 -11.06 -1.53
C ASP A 22 -2.10 -10.00 -0.83
N ALA A 23 -2.60 -8.77 -0.67
CA ALA A 23 -1.87 -7.73 0.06
C ALA A 23 -1.59 -8.14 1.51
N MET A 24 -2.55 -8.74 2.20
CA MET A 24 -2.38 -9.25 3.56
C MET A 24 -1.34 -10.36 3.63
N GLN A 25 -1.45 -11.35 2.77
CA GLN A 25 -0.53 -12.48 2.75
C GLN A 25 0.91 -12.02 2.55
N ARG A 26 1.13 -11.05 1.65
CA ARG A 26 2.45 -10.47 1.40
C ARG A 26 2.96 -9.61 2.53
N ALA A 27 2.08 -8.85 3.18
CA ALA A 27 2.44 -8.07 4.35
C ALA A 27 2.91 -8.98 5.50
N LEU A 28 2.20 -10.09 5.75
CA LEU A 28 2.57 -11.08 6.76
C LEU A 28 3.84 -11.85 6.38
N ALA A 29 4.03 -12.20 5.11
CA ALA A 29 5.28 -12.80 4.65
C ALA A 29 6.47 -11.86 4.87
N ALA A 30 6.34 -10.59 4.47
CA ALA A 30 7.38 -9.58 4.72
C ALA A 30 7.62 -9.35 6.22
N LEU A 31 6.57 -9.45 7.05
CA LEU A 31 6.71 -9.37 8.50
C LEU A 31 7.56 -10.51 9.03
N LEU A 32 7.29 -11.75 8.63
CA LEU A 32 8.03 -12.93 9.09
C LEU A 32 9.47 -12.95 8.53
N ASP A 33 9.72 -12.37 7.35
CA ASP A 33 11.09 -12.18 6.85
C ASP A 33 11.87 -11.20 7.74
N GLN A 34 11.23 -10.15 8.24
CA GLN A 34 11.87 -9.10 9.05
C GLN A 34 11.92 -9.45 10.55
N TYR A 35 10.90 -10.11 11.07
CA TYR A 35 10.71 -10.53 12.45
C TYR A 35 10.38 -12.03 12.47
N PRO A 36 11.39 -12.92 12.32
CA PRO A 36 11.17 -14.36 12.15
C PRO A 36 10.47 -15.05 13.32
N ASN A 37 10.48 -14.42 14.50
CA ASN A 37 9.88 -14.95 15.72
C ASN A 37 8.56 -14.24 16.10
N ALA A 38 8.01 -13.39 15.22
CA ALA A 38 6.78 -12.67 15.51
C ALA A 38 5.61 -13.64 15.74
N ASP A 39 4.90 -13.45 16.85
CA ASP A 39 3.64 -14.15 17.10
C ASP A 39 2.51 -13.40 16.39
N LEU A 40 1.99 -13.96 15.29
CA LEU A 40 0.91 -13.33 14.51
C LEU A 40 -0.38 -13.10 15.32
N LEU A 41 -0.54 -13.79 16.46
CA LEU A 41 -1.67 -13.62 17.37
C LEU A 41 -1.41 -12.56 18.45
N ASP A 42 -0.15 -12.20 18.70
CA ASP A 42 0.28 -11.24 19.71
C ASP A 42 1.43 -10.36 19.22
N LEU A 43 1.18 -9.62 18.15
CA LEU A 43 2.17 -8.70 17.56
C LEU A 43 2.45 -7.53 18.50
N THR A 44 3.73 -7.25 18.68
CA THR A 44 4.20 -5.99 19.28
C THR A 44 3.70 -4.79 18.46
N GLU A 45 3.70 -3.61 19.06
CA GLU A 45 3.31 -2.40 18.33
C GLU A 45 4.18 -2.13 17.10
N GLU A 46 5.48 -2.41 17.18
CA GLU A 46 6.41 -2.24 16.07
C GLU A 46 6.11 -3.22 14.92
N GLU A 47 5.92 -4.50 15.22
CA GLU A 47 5.57 -5.53 14.24
C GLU A 47 4.21 -5.24 13.59
N ARG A 48 3.23 -4.82 14.39
CA ARG A 48 1.91 -4.40 13.89
C ARG A 48 2.03 -3.19 12.96
N LEU A 49 2.80 -2.17 13.34
CA LEU A 49 3.07 -1.00 12.51
C LEU A 49 3.69 -1.40 11.18
N PHE A 50 4.71 -2.25 11.21
CA PHE A 50 5.39 -2.74 10.00
C PHE A 50 4.43 -3.50 9.08
N ALA A 51 3.63 -4.43 9.62
CA ALA A 51 2.69 -5.19 8.81
C ALA A 51 1.60 -4.31 8.18
N VAL A 52 1.08 -3.32 8.93
CA VAL A 52 0.11 -2.36 8.39
C VAL A 52 0.75 -1.47 7.32
N GLU A 53 2.00 -1.04 7.49
CA GLU A 53 2.75 -0.29 6.47
C GLU A 53 2.87 -1.09 5.16
N ARG A 54 3.29 -2.35 5.24
CA ARG A 54 3.44 -3.23 4.06
C ARG A 54 2.12 -3.49 3.37
N TYR A 55 1.06 -3.74 4.14
CA TYR A 55 -0.28 -3.90 3.60
C TYR A 55 -0.74 -2.62 2.87
N LEU A 56 -0.61 -1.46 3.52
CA LEU A 56 -1.10 -0.20 2.99
C LEU A 56 -0.40 0.19 1.69
N ALA A 57 0.93 0.02 1.61
CA ALA A 57 1.68 0.28 0.38
C ALA A 57 1.18 -0.57 -0.79
N ARG A 58 0.82 -1.84 -0.53
CA ARG A 58 0.32 -2.76 -1.55
C ARG A 58 -1.11 -2.45 -1.96
N ASP A 59 -1.97 -2.15 -1.00
CA ASP A 59 -3.36 -1.73 -1.24
C ASP A 59 -3.42 -0.44 -2.07
N VAL A 60 -2.64 0.59 -1.71
CA VAL A 60 -2.55 1.84 -2.46
C VAL A 60 -2.02 1.61 -3.87
N PHE A 61 -0.99 0.76 -4.04
CA PHE A 61 -0.49 0.40 -5.36
C PHE A 61 -1.56 -0.29 -6.23
N ASN A 62 -2.28 -1.26 -5.69
CA ASN A 62 -3.32 -1.97 -6.43
C ASN A 62 -4.39 -0.99 -6.95
N ARG A 63 -4.82 -0.04 -6.11
CA ARG A 63 -5.78 1.01 -6.49
C ARG A 63 -5.22 1.94 -7.55
N ALA A 64 -4.02 2.45 -7.33
CA ALA A 64 -3.36 3.33 -8.30
C ALA A 64 -3.21 2.64 -9.67
N TRP A 65 -2.91 1.34 -9.68
CA TRP A 65 -2.78 0.56 -10.91
C TRP A 65 -4.12 0.28 -11.60
N LEU A 66 -5.20 0.06 -10.84
CA LEU A 66 -6.53 -0.09 -11.42
C LEU A 66 -6.96 1.17 -12.19
N ASP A 67 -6.67 2.34 -11.64
CA ASP A 67 -7.02 3.63 -12.24
C ASP A 67 -6.06 4.06 -13.37
N LEU A 68 -4.75 3.97 -13.14
CA LEU A 68 -3.73 4.48 -14.09
C LEU A 68 -3.26 3.42 -15.10
N GLY A 69 -3.32 2.14 -14.76
CA GLY A 69 -2.63 1.07 -15.48
C GLY A 69 -3.08 0.92 -16.93
N LYS A 70 -4.39 1.12 -17.20
CA LYS A 70 -4.91 1.08 -18.57
C LYS A 70 -4.35 2.20 -19.45
N SER A 71 -4.19 3.42 -18.90
CA SER A 71 -3.64 4.54 -19.67
C SER A 71 -2.16 4.31 -19.98
N PHE A 72 -1.38 3.88 -18.98
CA PHE A 72 0.04 3.58 -19.19
C PHE A 72 0.28 2.45 -20.17
N MET A 73 -0.51 1.37 -20.12
CA MET A 73 -0.37 0.28 -21.09
C MET A 73 -0.72 0.73 -22.52
N LYS A 74 -1.67 1.64 -22.68
CA LYS A 74 -2.06 2.17 -24.00
C LYS A 74 -0.99 3.11 -24.58
N ASN A 75 -0.37 3.94 -23.74
CA ASN A 75 0.56 4.97 -24.18
C ASN A 75 2.03 4.52 -24.18
N ALA A 76 2.33 3.34 -23.62
CA ALA A 76 3.69 2.82 -23.56
C ALA A 76 4.22 2.43 -24.94
N ALA A 77 5.45 2.85 -25.24
CA ALA A 77 6.16 2.47 -26.47
C ALA A 77 6.46 0.97 -26.56
N SER A 78 6.47 0.26 -25.43
CA SER A 78 6.71 -1.18 -25.33
C SER A 78 6.18 -1.78 -24.02
N ALA A 79 6.06 -3.11 -23.95
CA ALA A 79 5.75 -3.82 -22.71
C ALA A 79 6.80 -3.58 -21.61
N ALA A 80 8.08 -3.48 -21.98
CA ALA A 80 9.18 -3.24 -21.03
C ALA A 80 9.07 -1.84 -20.40
N SER A 81 8.72 -0.81 -21.18
CA SER A 81 8.51 0.54 -20.66
C SER A 81 7.28 0.62 -19.75
N ALA A 82 6.19 -0.10 -20.09
CA ALA A 82 5.02 -0.19 -19.20
C ALA A 82 5.37 -0.84 -17.86
N LEU A 83 6.15 -1.93 -17.89
CA LEU A 83 6.60 -2.61 -16.68
C LEU A 83 7.54 -1.75 -15.82
N SER A 84 8.45 -1.02 -16.45
CA SER A 84 9.31 -0.05 -15.76
C SER A 84 8.47 1.00 -15.05
N ARG A 85 7.47 1.56 -15.74
CA ARG A 85 6.59 2.58 -15.15
C ARG A 85 5.76 2.02 -13.99
N MET A 86 5.28 0.79 -14.11
CA MET A 86 4.58 0.10 -13.03
C MET A 86 5.48 -0.05 -11.80
N LYS A 87 6.76 -0.38 -11.99
CA LYS A 87 7.74 -0.45 -10.92
C LYS A 87 7.98 0.92 -10.27
N ASP A 88 8.13 1.98 -11.07
CA ASP A 88 8.33 3.33 -10.54
C ASP A 88 7.17 3.77 -9.63
N ILE A 89 5.93 3.50 -10.04
CA ILE A 89 4.72 3.76 -9.24
C ILE A 89 4.76 2.97 -7.93
N ALA A 90 5.09 1.66 -8.02
CA ALA A 90 5.16 0.79 -6.84
C ALA A 90 6.24 1.24 -5.84
N ASP A 91 7.40 1.66 -6.34
CA ASP A 91 8.51 2.11 -5.52
C ASP A 91 8.22 3.48 -4.89
N TYR A 92 7.61 4.41 -5.64
CA TYR A 92 7.16 5.70 -5.13
C TYR A 92 6.12 5.54 -4.01
N ILE A 93 5.06 4.78 -4.24
CA ILE A 93 4.01 4.54 -3.24
C ILE A 93 4.60 3.89 -1.98
N ARG A 94 5.49 2.92 -2.13
CA ARG A 94 6.15 2.27 -0.99
C ARG A 94 6.93 3.27 -0.15
N GLU A 95 7.70 4.16 -0.78
CA GLU A 95 8.48 5.16 -0.06
C GLU A 95 7.60 6.24 0.59
N THR A 96 6.56 6.71 -0.09
CA THR A 96 5.59 7.67 0.47
C THR A 96 4.91 7.11 1.71
N VAL A 97 4.41 5.87 1.65
CA VAL A 97 3.79 5.21 2.80
C VAL A 97 4.81 5.01 3.93
N ALA A 98 6.02 4.53 3.62
CA ALA A 98 7.07 4.36 4.62
C ALA A 98 7.44 5.70 5.30
N ALA A 99 7.53 6.80 4.55
CA ALA A 99 7.80 8.12 5.10
C ALA A 99 6.71 8.58 6.07
N GLN A 100 5.44 8.33 5.75
CA GLN A 100 4.32 8.66 6.63
C GLN A 100 4.33 7.82 7.91
N PHE A 101 4.64 6.52 7.84
CA PHE A 101 4.77 5.66 9.03
C PHE A 101 5.96 6.03 9.90
N ARG A 102 7.11 6.37 9.30
CA ARG A 102 8.26 6.93 10.03
C ARG A 102 7.86 8.19 10.78
N ARG A 103 7.09 9.09 10.17
CA ARG A 103 6.58 10.30 10.82
C ARG A 103 5.68 9.97 12.02
N LEU A 104 4.72 9.05 11.88
CA LEU A 104 3.88 8.63 13.00
C LEU A 104 4.72 8.10 14.17
N ARG A 105 5.71 7.26 13.89
CA ARG A 105 6.63 6.73 14.90
C ARG A 105 7.42 7.83 15.60
N THR A 106 7.94 8.81 14.87
CA THR A 106 8.68 9.94 15.47
C THR A 106 7.82 10.82 16.38
N LEU A 107 6.51 10.90 16.12
CA LEU A 107 5.56 11.68 16.91
C LEU A 107 4.97 10.89 18.09
N GLY A 108 5.33 9.61 18.26
CA GLY A 108 4.75 8.74 19.28
C GLY A 108 3.25 8.52 19.10
N GLU A 109 2.76 8.68 17.87
CA GLU A 109 1.33 8.58 17.57
C GLU A 109 0.89 7.12 17.46
N THR A 110 -0.19 6.75 18.15
CA THR A 110 -0.82 5.45 17.97
C THR A 110 -1.58 5.37 16.64
N LEU A 111 -1.51 4.18 16.01
CA LEU A 111 -2.32 3.85 14.85
C LEU A 111 -3.78 3.72 15.24
N SER A 112 -4.65 4.32 14.43
CA SER A 112 -6.09 4.06 14.48
C SER A 112 -6.61 3.75 13.07
N PRO A 113 -7.74 3.03 12.94
CA PRO A 113 -8.36 2.75 11.65
C PRO A 113 -8.56 4.03 10.80
N ARG A 114 -8.99 5.12 11.45
CA ARG A 114 -9.18 6.42 10.80
C ARG A 114 -7.89 7.01 10.26
N LYS A 115 -6.76 6.87 10.99
CA LYS A 115 -5.46 7.36 10.52
C LYS A 115 -4.98 6.55 9.33
N VAL A 116 -5.09 5.21 9.38
CA VAL A 116 -4.70 4.34 8.26
C VAL A 116 -5.49 4.68 6.99
N GLY A 117 -6.82 4.85 7.10
CA GLY A 117 -7.63 5.30 5.97
C GLY A 117 -7.33 6.74 5.50
N GLY A 118 -6.74 7.59 6.35
CA GLY A 118 -6.19 8.89 5.96
C GLY A 118 -4.91 8.73 5.13
N LEU A 119 -3.94 8.00 5.67
CA LEU A 119 -2.66 7.69 5.00
C LEU A 119 -2.85 7.07 3.62
N ALA A 120 -3.77 6.11 3.49
CA ALA A 120 -4.10 5.49 2.20
C ALA A 120 -4.53 6.53 1.16
N ARG A 121 -5.46 7.43 1.55
CA ARG A 121 -5.99 8.47 0.66
C ARG A 121 -4.95 9.51 0.30
N ASP A 122 -4.09 9.87 1.25
CA ASP A 122 -3.03 10.85 1.03
C ASP A 122 -1.97 10.27 0.08
N ALA A 123 -1.50 9.04 0.31
CA ALA A 123 -0.55 8.36 -0.57
C ALA A 123 -1.12 8.14 -1.98
N LEU A 124 -2.40 7.76 -2.11
CA LEU A 124 -3.05 7.60 -3.42
C LEU A 124 -3.14 8.93 -4.17
N ARG A 125 -3.50 10.01 -3.47
CA ARG A 125 -3.56 11.36 -4.06
C ARG A 125 -2.19 11.83 -4.54
N GLU A 126 -1.15 11.65 -3.73
CA GLU A 126 0.22 12.00 -4.11
C GLU A 126 0.68 11.22 -5.34
N ALA A 127 0.40 9.91 -5.38
CA ALA A 127 0.70 9.09 -6.55
C ALA A 127 -0.04 9.59 -7.81
N PHE A 128 -1.31 9.95 -7.72
CA PHE A 128 -2.03 10.53 -8.87
C PHE A 128 -1.42 11.86 -9.31
N GLN A 129 -1.11 12.76 -8.38
CA GLN A 129 -0.49 14.05 -8.73
C GLN A 129 0.84 13.90 -9.49
N VAL A 130 1.65 12.90 -9.14
CA VAL A 130 2.94 12.66 -9.79
C VAL A 130 2.78 11.92 -11.11
N PHE A 131 1.87 10.94 -11.19
CA PHE A 131 1.83 9.99 -12.30
C PHE A 131 0.70 10.26 -13.32
N GLU A 132 -0.36 10.96 -12.97
CA GLU A 132 -1.50 11.26 -13.87
C GLU A 132 -1.10 12.21 -15.02
N VAL A 133 -0.17 13.14 -14.78
CA VAL A 133 0.35 14.05 -15.82
C VAL A 133 1.06 13.29 -16.93
N ASP A 134 1.74 12.19 -16.61
CA ASP A 134 2.44 11.34 -17.57
C ASP A 134 1.52 10.31 -18.25
N ALA A 135 0.26 10.21 -17.80
CA ALA A 135 -0.74 9.31 -18.34
C ALA A 135 -1.64 9.98 -19.41
N THR A 136 -1.48 11.28 -19.64
CA THR A 136 -2.26 12.09 -20.61
C THR A 136 -1.48 12.32 -21.90
#